data_AF-A0A183D1P1-F1
#
_entry.id   AF-A0A183D1P1-F1
#
_cell.length_a   1.000
_cell.length_b   1.000
_cell.length_c   1.000
_cell.angle_alpha   90.00
_cell.angle_beta   90.00
_cell.angle_gamma   90.00
#
_symmetry.space_group_name_H-M   'P 1'
#
loop_
_entity.id
_entity.type
_entity.pdbx_description
1 polymer ?
#
loop_
_entity_poly.entity_id
_entity_poly.type
_entity_poly.pdbx_seq_one_letter_code
_entity_poly.pdbx_strand_id
1 'polypeptide(L)'
;MGWLARCFQSQAVQLSAARFLSLAFSTLDKDYLASRSDPSARDFLLWTVTQFRSHEMSSAFAEQVAKNITYLFDTVVRSDEALRWFCHKLCSMCKFEVVKLPNEATRRINIFKVAAAVILKVEPSHTGIVVDAFLPSLYREMQGKSAQNTEVLEQISKEVAETMKGRIGEEEFTKRISECQKQSAAKFELRKRKQKEELILDPVYATRKKLRRNKAKSGARRRKFGQKKRLRTGKSN
;
A
#
# COMPACT_ATOMS: atom_id res chain seq x y z
N MET A 1 15.09 -7.52 -11.20
CA MET A 1 15.20 -6.23 -10.47
C MET A 1 15.72 -5.19 -11.44
N GLY A 2 14.88 -4.22 -11.81
CA GLY A 2 15.27 -3.11 -12.68
C GLY A 2 16.29 -2.19 -12.04
N TRP A 3 16.99 -1.41 -12.86
CA TRP A 3 18.15 -0.63 -12.41
C TRP A 3 17.76 0.48 -11.43
N LEU A 4 16.54 1.00 -11.54
CA LEU A 4 15.97 2.04 -10.68
C LEU A 4 15.80 1.64 -9.21
N ALA A 5 15.78 0.34 -8.91
CA ALA A 5 15.64 -0.16 -7.54
C ALA A 5 17.00 -0.49 -6.90
N ARG A 6 18.15 -0.35 -7.60
CA ARG A 6 19.43 -0.91 -7.12
C ARG A 6 20.15 -0.06 -6.08
N CYS A 7 19.82 1.21 -5.90
CA CYS A 7 20.45 2.10 -4.92
C CYS A 7 19.73 2.08 -3.56
N PHE A 8 19.67 0.92 -2.88
CA PHE A 8 18.97 0.80 -1.59
C PHE A 8 19.63 1.55 -0.42
N GLN A 9 20.88 1.98 -0.59
CA GLN A 9 21.70 2.51 0.50
C GLN A 9 21.63 4.04 0.66
N SER A 10 21.02 4.77 -0.29
CA SER A 10 20.91 6.23 -0.20
C SER A 10 19.55 6.73 -0.67
N GLN A 11 18.76 7.25 0.28
CA GLN A 11 17.45 7.86 -0.02
C GLN A 11 17.58 9.08 -0.94
N ALA A 12 18.68 9.85 -0.83
CA ALA A 12 18.92 11.00 -1.69
C ALA A 12 19.07 10.58 -3.16
N VAL A 13 19.84 9.52 -3.43
CA VAL A 13 20.01 8.98 -4.78
C VAL A 13 18.68 8.44 -5.33
N GLN A 14 17.93 7.70 -4.50
CA GLN A 14 16.62 7.18 -4.88
C GLN A 14 15.63 8.31 -5.24
N LEU A 15 15.56 9.35 -4.42
CA LEU A 15 14.70 10.51 -4.67
C LEU A 15 15.11 11.26 -5.93
N SER A 16 16.41 11.52 -6.13
CA SER A 16 16.92 12.18 -7.33
C SER A 16 16.63 11.36 -8.59
N ALA A 17 16.80 10.04 -8.54
CA ALA A 17 16.45 9.16 -9.65
C ALA A 17 14.94 9.18 -9.96
N ALA A 18 14.09 9.15 -8.94
CA ALA A 18 12.65 9.22 -9.13
C ALA A 18 12.19 10.58 -9.71
N ARG A 19 12.82 11.69 -9.30
CA ARG A 19 12.58 13.02 -9.86
C ARG A 19 13.03 13.12 -11.31
N PHE A 20 14.23 12.61 -11.62
CA PHE A 20 14.75 12.57 -12.98
C PHE A 20 13.80 11.80 -13.92
N LEU A 21 13.31 10.64 -13.49
CA LEU A 21 12.32 9.88 -14.27
C LEU A 21 11.03 10.66 -14.47
N SER A 22 10.55 11.37 -13.45
CA SER A 22 9.36 12.21 -13.59
C SER A 22 9.55 13.28 -14.66
N LEU A 23 10.71 13.94 -14.67
CA LEU A 23 11.03 14.93 -15.68
C LEU A 23 11.10 14.29 -17.06
N ALA A 24 11.82 13.17 -17.19
CA ALA A 24 11.93 12.42 -18.43
C ALA A 24 10.54 12.02 -18.96
N PHE A 25 9.68 11.47 -18.11
CA PHE A 25 8.31 11.09 -18.47
C PHE A 25 7.49 12.29 -18.92
N SER A 26 7.59 13.44 -18.26
CA SER A 26 6.89 14.67 -18.67
C SER A 26 7.41 15.24 -20.00
N THR A 27 8.69 15.02 -20.33
CA THR A 27 9.29 15.50 -21.60
C THR A 27 9.09 14.54 -22.76
N LEU A 28 8.96 13.24 -22.47
CA LEU A 28 8.80 12.21 -23.49
C LEU A 28 7.33 12.07 -23.86
N ASP A 29 7.08 12.01 -25.16
CA ASP A 29 5.75 11.76 -25.68
C ASP A 29 5.22 10.37 -25.24
N LYS A 30 3.90 10.29 -25.01
CA LYS A 30 3.25 9.05 -24.55
C LYS A 30 3.29 7.97 -25.62
N ASP A 31 3.19 8.34 -26.90
CA ASP A 31 3.25 7.39 -28.01
C ASP A 31 4.69 6.90 -28.22
N TYR A 32 5.67 7.79 -28.03
CA TYR A 32 7.06 7.38 -27.92
C TYR A 32 7.27 6.35 -26.80
N LEU A 33 6.77 6.60 -25.58
CA LEU A 33 6.89 5.63 -24.47
C LEU A 33 6.16 4.30 -24.76
N ALA A 34 5.00 4.35 -25.42
CA ALA A 34 4.23 3.16 -25.77
C ALA A 34 4.93 2.31 -26.85
N SER A 35 5.64 2.94 -27.80
CA SER A 35 6.36 2.25 -28.88
C SER A 35 7.68 1.59 -28.44
N ARG A 36 8.20 1.94 -27.25
CA ARG A 36 9.45 1.35 -26.75
C ARG A 36 9.28 -0.12 -26.37
N SER A 37 10.21 -0.95 -26.84
CA SER A 37 10.30 -2.38 -26.51
C SER A 37 11.31 -2.68 -25.39
N ASP A 38 12.43 -1.95 -25.30
CA ASP A 38 13.47 -2.19 -24.30
C ASP A 38 14.07 -0.89 -23.72
N PRO A 39 13.90 -0.63 -22.40
CA PRO A 39 12.83 -1.19 -21.56
C PRO A 39 11.46 -0.70 -22.04
N SER A 40 10.45 -1.59 -21.96
CA SER A 40 9.07 -1.24 -22.30
C SER A 40 8.44 -0.30 -21.25
N ALA A 41 7.36 0.39 -21.60
CA ALA A 41 6.58 1.17 -20.63
C ALA A 41 6.13 0.32 -19.42
N ARG A 42 5.80 -0.96 -19.66
CA ARG A 42 5.43 -1.90 -18.61
C ARG A 42 6.60 -2.24 -17.68
N ASP A 43 7.81 -2.34 -18.21
CA ASP A 43 9.02 -2.53 -17.41
C ASP A 43 9.32 -1.30 -16.56
N PHE A 44 9.22 -0.10 -17.12
CA PHE A 44 9.34 1.14 -16.36
C PHE A 44 8.33 1.23 -15.22
N LEU A 45 7.08 0.85 -15.47
CA LEU A 45 6.04 0.84 -14.44
C LEU A 45 6.38 -0.18 -13.35
N LEU A 46 6.79 -1.40 -13.72
CA LEU A 46 7.17 -2.42 -12.76
C LEU A 46 8.37 -1.97 -11.92
N TRP A 47 9.39 -1.38 -12.54
CA TRP A 47 10.57 -0.88 -11.84
C TRP A 47 10.20 0.24 -10.87
N THR A 48 9.36 1.17 -11.29
CA THR A 48 8.82 2.22 -10.42
C THR A 48 8.06 1.62 -9.23
N VAL A 49 7.16 0.66 -9.45
CA VAL A 49 6.44 -0.01 -8.35
C VAL A 49 7.40 -0.72 -7.40
N THR A 50 8.48 -1.33 -7.91
CA THR A 50 9.47 -2.01 -7.04
C THR A 50 10.25 -1.07 -6.13
N GLN A 51 10.30 0.23 -6.41
CA GLN A 51 10.93 1.21 -5.51
C GLN A 51 10.23 1.27 -4.14
N PHE A 52 8.92 0.95 -4.06
CA PHE A 52 8.22 0.80 -2.79
C PHE A 52 8.76 -0.35 -1.91
N ARG A 53 9.61 -1.25 -2.42
CA ARG A 53 10.24 -2.30 -1.60
C ARG A 53 11.48 -1.83 -0.83
N SER A 54 11.96 -0.60 -1.05
CA SER A 54 13.04 -0.02 -0.23
C SER A 54 12.67 -0.13 1.25
N HIS A 55 13.60 -0.47 2.14
CA HIS A 55 13.29 -0.60 3.58
C HIS A 55 13.00 0.76 4.19
N GLU A 56 13.79 1.76 3.83
CA GLU A 56 13.58 3.15 4.23
C GLU A 56 12.98 3.94 3.07
N MET A 57 11.97 4.76 3.39
CA MET A 57 11.28 5.55 2.39
C MET A 57 10.71 6.82 3.03
N SER A 58 11.25 7.96 2.65
CA SER A 58 10.72 9.27 3.04
C SER A 58 9.38 9.56 2.36
N SER A 59 8.60 10.48 2.93
CA SER A 59 7.32 10.91 2.34
C SER A 59 7.51 11.50 0.94
N ALA A 60 8.53 12.36 0.76
CA ALA A 60 8.82 12.99 -0.53
C ALA A 60 9.18 11.96 -1.61
N PHE A 61 9.96 10.93 -1.26
CA PHE A 61 10.30 9.87 -2.20
C PHE A 61 9.08 9.03 -2.57
N ALA A 62 8.27 8.65 -1.59
CA ALA A 62 7.05 7.88 -1.82
C ALA A 62 6.04 8.61 -2.71
N GLU A 63 5.90 9.92 -2.50
CA GLU A 63 5.03 10.77 -3.31
C GLU A 63 5.52 10.87 -4.75
N GLN A 64 6.84 11.01 -4.95
CA GLN A 64 7.41 11.04 -6.29
C GLN A 64 7.20 9.71 -7.03
N VAL A 65 7.39 8.58 -6.35
CA VAL A 65 7.12 7.25 -6.91
C VAL A 65 5.64 7.11 -7.30
N ALA A 66 4.71 7.60 -6.46
CA ALA A 66 3.28 7.59 -6.76
C ALA A 66 2.91 8.45 -7.99
N LYS A 67 3.52 9.63 -8.15
CA LYS A 67 3.35 10.47 -9.34
C LYS A 67 3.80 9.75 -10.61
N ASN A 68 5.00 9.16 -10.57
CA ASN A 68 5.56 8.40 -11.69
C ASN A 68 4.67 7.21 -12.08
N ILE A 69 4.13 6.49 -11.10
CA ILE A 69 3.18 5.40 -11.34
C ILE A 69 1.91 5.90 -12.01
N THR A 70 1.36 7.02 -11.53
CA THR A 70 0.11 7.61 -12.05
C THR A 70 0.28 8.11 -13.48
N TYR A 71 1.48 8.58 -13.83
CA TYR A 71 1.83 8.96 -15.21
C TYR A 71 1.85 7.73 -16.12
N LEU A 72 2.63 6.71 -15.74
CA LEU A 72 2.82 5.50 -16.55
C LEU A 72 1.56 4.63 -16.65
N PHE A 73 0.61 4.79 -15.72
CA PHE A 73 -0.68 4.10 -15.75
C PHE A 73 -1.38 4.29 -17.09
N ASP A 74 -1.49 5.54 -17.58
CA ASP A 74 -2.21 5.85 -18.82
C ASP A 74 -1.56 5.18 -20.03
N THR A 75 -0.24 5.05 -20.03
CA THR A 75 0.51 4.46 -21.14
C THR A 75 0.38 2.93 -21.15
N VAL A 76 0.45 2.30 -19.97
CA VAL A 76 0.57 0.84 -19.84
C VAL A 76 -0.77 0.13 -19.70
N VAL A 77 -1.73 0.72 -19.03
CA VAL A 77 -2.98 0.05 -18.66
C VAL A 77 -4.05 0.36 -19.70
N ARG A 78 -4.11 -0.49 -20.74
CA ARG A 78 -5.06 -0.37 -21.86
C ARG A 78 -6.12 -1.46 -21.89
N SER A 79 -6.09 -2.41 -20.95
CA SER A 79 -7.03 -3.51 -20.88
C SER A 79 -7.38 -3.86 -19.43
N ASP A 80 -8.49 -4.56 -19.27
CA ASP A 80 -8.97 -5.12 -18.02
C ASP A 80 -7.95 -6.04 -17.33
N GLU A 81 -7.26 -6.86 -18.11
CA GLU A 81 -6.20 -7.74 -17.61
C GLU A 81 -5.02 -6.93 -17.08
N ALA A 82 -4.59 -5.91 -17.83
CA ALA A 82 -3.53 -5.00 -17.41
C ALA A 82 -3.93 -4.23 -16.14
N LEU A 83 -5.18 -3.82 -16.01
CA LEU A 83 -5.71 -3.13 -14.83
C LEU A 83 -5.69 -4.05 -13.60
N ARG A 84 -6.18 -5.28 -13.73
CA ARG A 84 -6.11 -6.29 -12.65
C ARG A 84 -4.67 -6.56 -12.22
N TRP A 85 -3.77 -6.74 -13.19
CA TRP A 85 -2.34 -6.92 -12.92
C TRP A 85 -1.75 -5.73 -12.16
N PHE A 86 -2.05 -4.51 -12.61
CA PHE A 86 -1.56 -3.27 -12.00
C PHE A 86 -2.06 -3.12 -10.56
N CYS A 87 -3.36 -3.26 -10.33
CA CYS A 87 -3.94 -3.25 -8.99
C CYS A 87 -3.31 -4.32 -8.09
N HIS A 88 -3.10 -5.53 -8.60
CA HIS A 88 -2.44 -6.60 -7.84
C HIS A 88 -1.01 -6.23 -7.42
N LYS A 89 -0.22 -5.60 -8.30
CA LYS A 89 1.15 -5.17 -7.96
C LYS A 89 1.16 -4.13 -6.85
N LEU A 90 0.27 -3.15 -6.89
CA LEU A 90 0.13 -2.15 -5.84
C LEU A 90 -0.34 -2.75 -4.51
N CYS A 91 -1.38 -3.58 -4.54
CA CYS A 91 -1.86 -4.27 -3.34
C CYS A 91 -0.78 -5.20 -2.74
N SER A 92 0.10 -5.79 -3.56
CA SER A 92 1.25 -6.53 -3.05
C SER A 92 2.21 -5.65 -2.27
N MET A 93 2.39 -4.37 -2.61
CA MET A 93 3.23 -3.45 -1.85
C MET A 93 2.58 -3.04 -0.53
N CYS A 94 1.25 -2.85 -0.50
CA CYS A 94 0.51 -2.68 0.75
C CYS A 94 0.70 -3.87 1.69
N LYS A 95 0.56 -5.10 1.17
CA LYS A 95 0.79 -6.34 1.94
C LYS A 95 2.22 -6.45 2.45
N PHE A 96 3.20 -6.09 1.61
CA PHE A 96 4.61 -6.05 2.00
C PHE A 96 4.82 -5.13 3.20
N GLU A 97 4.30 -3.89 3.17
CA GLU A 97 4.42 -2.95 4.29
C GLU A 97 3.77 -3.50 5.56
N VAL A 98 2.54 -4.02 5.48
CA VAL A 98 1.83 -4.57 6.64
C VAL A 98 2.58 -5.73 7.29
N VAL A 99 3.21 -6.59 6.49
CA VAL A 99 3.90 -7.79 6.99
C VAL A 99 5.32 -7.50 7.45
N LYS A 100 6.09 -6.73 6.67
CA LYS A 100 7.52 -6.53 6.88
C LYS A 100 7.83 -5.26 7.66
N LEU A 101 7.00 -4.23 7.53
CA LEU A 101 7.19 -2.90 8.11
C LEU A 101 5.90 -2.44 8.83
N PRO A 102 5.39 -3.20 9.82
CA PRO A 102 4.05 -2.95 10.42
C PRO A 102 3.91 -1.62 11.16
N ASN A 103 5.01 -0.92 11.40
CA ASN A 103 5.03 0.40 12.04
C ASN A 103 5.03 1.56 11.03
N GLU A 104 5.18 1.25 9.73
CA GLU A 104 5.22 2.23 8.65
C GLU A 104 3.90 2.26 7.89
N ALA A 105 3.50 3.43 7.39
CA ALA A 105 2.28 3.61 6.59
C ALA A 105 2.49 4.37 5.28
N THR A 106 3.71 4.88 5.06
CA THR A 106 4.03 5.79 3.96
C THR A 106 3.72 5.19 2.59
N ARG A 107 3.91 3.87 2.41
CA ARG A 107 3.60 3.20 1.12
C ARG A 107 2.11 3.13 0.91
N ARG A 108 1.36 2.63 1.91
CA ARG A 108 -0.10 2.52 1.82
C ARG A 108 -0.76 3.87 1.57
N ILE A 109 -0.33 4.92 2.27
CA ILE A 109 -0.80 6.29 2.05
C ILE A 109 -0.67 6.68 0.57
N ASN A 110 0.52 6.54 -0.01
CA ASN A 110 0.78 6.96 -1.38
C ASN A 110 0.12 6.02 -2.40
N ILE A 111 0.03 4.72 -2.14
CA ILE A 111 -0.68 3.77 -2.99
C ILE A 111 -2.19 4.06 -3.01
N PHE A 112 -2.79 4.47 -1.89
CA PHE A 112 -4.20 4.86 -1.86
C PHE A 112 -4.45 6.15 -2.64
N LYS A 113 -3.52 7.12 -2.60
CA LYS A 113 -3.56 8.29 -3.49
C LYS A 113 -3.52 7.89 -4.97
N VAL A 114 -2.66 6.94 -5.34
CA VAL A 114 -2.64 6.38 -6.71
C VAL A 114 -3.97 5.72 -7.05
N ALA A 115 -4.56 4.95 -6.13
CA ALA A 115 -5.85 4.30 -6.36
C ALA A 115 -6.98 5.31 -6.60
N ALA A 116 -7.00 6.44 -5.87
CA ALA A 116 -7.93 7.54 -6.14
C ALA A 116 -7.71 8.16 -7.53
N ALA A 117 -6.46 8.43 -7.92
CA ALA A 117 -6.19 8.96 -9.26
C ALA A 117 -6.62 7.98 -10.37
N VAL A 118 -6.39 6.67 -10.16
CA VAL A 118 -6.74 5.62 -11.12
C VAL A 118 -8.25 5.47 -11.26
N ILE A 119 -9.02 5.47 -10.17
CA ILE A 119 -10.48 5.28 -10.26
C ILE A 119 -11.19 6.46 -10.94
N LEU A 120 -10.60 7.66 -10.89
CA LEU A 120 -11.08 8.83 -11.62
C LEU A 120 -10.78 8.74 -13.12
N LYS A 121 -9.72 8.02 -13.51
CA LYS A 121 -9.27 7.89 -14.91
C LYS A 121 -9.90 6.72 -15.67
N VAL A 122 -10.27 5.63 -14.98
CA VAL A 122 -10.90 4.47 -15.62
C VAL A 122 -12.35 4.75 -16.00
N GLU A 123 -12.82 4.14 -17.08
CA GLU A 123 -14.22 4.20 -17.47
C GLU A 123 -15.12 3.56 -16.41
N PRO A 124 -16.39 3.99 -16.29
CA PRO A 124 -17.33 3.47 -15.30
C PRO A 124 -17.45 1.93 -15.28
N SER A 125 -17.41 1.29 -16.45
CA SER A 125 -17.44 -0.16 -16.65
C SER A 125 -16.31 -0.91 -15.92
N HIS A 126 -15.16 -0.26 -15.72
CA HIS A 126 -13.95 -0.87 -15.17
C HIS A 126 -13.68 -0.50 -13.71
N THR A 127 -14.48 0.43 -13.15
CA THR A 127 -14.32 0.89 -11.76
C THR A 127 -14.39 -0.24 -10.74
N GLY A 128 -15.24 -1.25 -10.99
CA GLY A 128 -15.38 -2.43 -10.13
C GLY A 128 -14.05 -3.15 -9.87
N ILE A 129 -13.18 -3.24 -10.88
CA ILE A 129 -11.87 -3.90 -10.75
C ILE A 129 -10.99 -3.19 -9.73
N VAL A 130 -10.98 -1.84 -9.77
CA VAL A 130 -10.19 -1.02 -8.86
C VAL A 130 -10.74 -1.12 -7.44
N VAL A 131 -12.07 -1.02 -7.29
CA VAL A 131 -12.73 -1.12 -5.99
C VAL A 131 -12.48 -2.48 -5.35
N ASP A 132 -12.71 -3.58 -6.06
CA ASP A 132 -12.55 -4.93 -5.54
C ASP A 132 -11.11 -5.23 -5.08
N ALA A 133 -10.12 -4.63 -5.76
CA ALA A 133 -8.71 -4.78 -5.39
C ALA A 133 -8.34 -4.01 -4.12
N PHE A 134 -8.77 -2.75 -4.00
CA PHE A 134 -8.28 -1.84 -2.96
C PHE A 134 -9.19 -1.74 -1.74
N LEU A 135 -10.51 -1.90 -1.90
CA LEU A 135 -11.49 -1.73 -0.82
C LEU A 135 -11.20 -2.61 0.41
N PRO A 136 -10.76 -3.89 0.28
CA PRO A 136 -10.40 -4.68 1.47
C PRO A 136 -9.25 -4.09 2.29
N SER A 137 -8.31 -3.41 1.63
CA SER A 137 -7.18 -2.76 2.30
C SER A 137 -7.60 -1.43 2.93
N LEU A 138 -8.38 -0.62 2.21
CA LEU A 138 -8.96 0.63 2.72
C LEU A 138 -9.84 0.37 3.94
N TYR A 139 -10.77 -0.60 3.84
CA TYR A 139 -11.64 -1.01 4.93
C TYR A 139 -10.87 -1.41 6.17
N ARG A 140 -9.74 -2.13 6.03
CA ARG A 140 -8.91 -2.46 7.19
C ARG A 140 -8.38 -1.21 7.90
N GLU A 141 -7.95 -0.18 7.16
CA GLU A 141 -7.40 1.04 7.74
C GLU A 141 -8.47 1.96 8.31
N MET A 142 -9.62 2.08 7.67
CA MET A 142 -10.78 2.81 8.19
C MET A 142 -11.22 2.29 9.57
N GLN A 143 -10.96 1.01 9.85
CA GLN A 143 -11.26 0.35 11.12
C GLN A 143 -10.13 0.51 12.16
N GLY A 144 -9.11 1.34 11.90
CA GLY A 144 -8.02 1.60 12.83
C GLY A 144 -7.13 0.38 13.14
N LYS A 145 -7.12 -0.65 12.27
CA LYS A 145 -6.41 -1.92 12.54
C LYS A 145 -4.89 -1.85 12.32
N SER A 146 -4.31 -0.66 12.17
CA SER A 146 -2.88 -0.44 12.01
C SER A 146 -2.17 -0.17 13.34
N ALA A 147 -0.93 -0.65 13.48
CA ALA A 147 -0.22 -0.63 14.76
C ALA A 147 0.35 0.77 15.13
N GLN A 148 0.73 1.55 14.13
CA GLN A 148 1.31 2.90 14.19
C GLN A 148 0.83 3.68 12.94
N ASN A 149 0.73 5.01 13.02
CA ASN A 149 0.13 5.91 12.02
C ASN A 149 -1.37 5.71 11.80
N THR A 150 -2.17 6.23 12.74
CA THR A 150 -3.62 6.05 12.76
C THR A 150 -4.36 7.14 12.01
N GLU A 151 -4.09 8.42 12.23
CA GLU A 151 -5.01 9.47 11.75
C GLU A 151 -4.88 9.75 10.25
N VAL A 152 -3.68 10.01 9.74
CA VAL A 152 -3.49 10.35 8.31
C VAL A 152 -3.86 9.17 7.40
N LEU A 153 -3.45 7.95 7.76
CA LEU A 153 -3.77 6.76 6.97
C LEU A 153 -5.27 6.48 6.98
N GLU A 154 -5.93 6.60 8.14
CA GLU A 154 -7.37 6.43 8.26
C GLU A 154 -8.12 7.49 7.45
N GLN A 155 -7.72 8.76 7.55
CA GLN A 155 -8.31 9.88 6.82
C GLN A 155 -8.22 9.66 5.31
N ILE A 156 -7.01 9.38 4.79
CA ILE A 156 -6.81 9.09 3.36
C ILE A 156 -7.64 7.87 2.94
N SER A 157 -7.74 6.85 3.81
CA SER A 157 -8.53 5.67 3.48
C SER A 157 -10.02 6.00 3.35
N LYS A 158 -10.55 6.87 4.21
CA LYS A 158 -11.93 7.36 4.14
C LYS A 158 -12.15 8.21 2.88
N GLU A 159 -11.29 9.18 2.61
CA GLU A 159 -11.38 10.03 1.41
C GLU A 159 -11.37 9.23 0.11
N VAL A 160 -10.47 8.25 0.01
CA VAL A 160 -10.38 7.38 -1.16
C VAL A 160 -11.61 6.48 -1.26
N ALA A 161 -12.12 5.97 -0.13
CA ALA A 161 -13.34 5.17 -0.10
C ALA A 161 -14.57 5.98 -0.53
N GLU A 162 -14.70 7.24 -0.11
CA GLU A 162 -15.75 8.16 -0.58
C GLU A 162 -15.61 8.47 -2.07
N THR A 163 -14.38 8.65 -2.55
CA THR A 163 -14.13 8.79 -4.00
C THR A 163 -14.61 7.55 -4.77
N MET A 164 -14.38 6.35 -4.22
CA MET A 164 -14.89 5.11 -4.81
C MET A 164 -16.42 5.06 -4.78
N LYS A 165 -17.04 5.41 -3.64
CA LYS A 165 -18.49 5.49 -3.49
C LYS A 165 -19.11 6.40 -4.55
N GLY A 166 -18.54 7.58 -4.78
CA GLY A 166 -19.01 8.51 -5.81
C GLY A 166 -18.92 7.97 -7.24
N ARG A 167 -18.02 7.02 -7.52
CA ARG A 167 -17.85 6.42 -8.86
C ARG A 167 -18.77 5.22 -9.12
N ILE A 168 -19.07 4.41 -8.11
CA ILE A 168 -19.87 3.18 -8.27
C ILE A 168 -21.31 3.29 -7.75
N GLY A 169 -21.63 4.37 -7.04
CA GLY A 169 -22.93 4.56 -6.38
C GLY A 169 -22.98 3.97 -4.97
N GLU A 170 -23.88 4.52 -4.16
CA GLU A 170 -24.01 4.21 -2.74
C GLU A 170 -24.44 2.76 -2.44
N GLU A 171 -25.42 2.25 -3.19
CA GLU A 171 -25.96 0.90 -3.00
C GLU A 171 -24.88 -0.16 -3.21
N GLU A 172 -24.19 -0.08 -4.35
CA GLU A 172 -23.17 -1.04 -4.74
C GLU A 172 -21.91 -0.92 -3.85
N PHE A 173 -21.56 0.29 -3.42
CA PHE A 173 -20.52 0.49 -2.42
C PHE A 173 -20.86 -0.15 -1.07
N THR A 174 -22.10 0.02 -0.59
CA THR A 174 -22.57 -0.55 0.67
C THR A 174 -22.53 -2.08 0.65
N LYS A 175 -22.91 -2.68 -0.49
CA LYS A 175 -22.80 -4.12 -0.71
C LYS A 175 -21.34 -4.61 -0.60
N ARG A 176 -20.40 -3.96 -1.29
CA ARG A 176 -18.97 -4.31 -1.25
C ARG A 176 -18.33 -4.09 0.13
N ILE A 177 -18.75 -3.07 0.88
CA ILE A 177 -18.33 -2.87 2.27
C ILE A 177 -18.81 -4.02 3.16
N SER A 178 -20.07 -4.43 3.01
CA SER A 178 -20.65 -5.56 3.76
C SER A 178 -19.90 -6.86 3.47
N GLU A 179 -19.52 -7.09 2.21
CA GLU A 179 -18.67 -8.22 1.83
C GLU A 179 -17.27 -8.12 2.45
N CYS A 180 -16.64 -6.95 2.45
CA CYS A 180 -15.35 -6.73 3.10
C CYS A 180 -15.42 -7.02 4.62
N GLN A 181 -16.52 -6.63 5.28
CA GLN A 181 -16.76 -6.93 6.69
C GLN A 181 -16.87 -8.45 6.92
N LYS A 182 -17.72 -9.14 6.14
CA LYS A 182 -17.87 -10.60 6.21
C LYS A 182 -16.54 -11.33 6.01
N GLN A 183 -15.78 -10.95 4.98
CA GLN A 183 -14.47 -11.54 4.69
C GLN A 183 -13.45 -11.25 5.81
N SER A 184 -13.49 -10.06 6.41
CA SER A 184 -12.61 -9.69 7.54
C SER A 184 -12.89 -10.56 8.76
N ALA A 185 -14.18 -10.78 9.07
CA ALA A 185 -14.63 -11.64 10.15
C ALA A 185 -14.24 -13.11 9.89
N ALA A 186 -14.50 -13.64 8.70
CA ALA A 186 -14.12 -15.00 8.32
C ALA A 186 -12.60 -15.23 8.43
N LYS A 187 -11.78 -14.29 7.96
CA LYS A 187 -10.31 -14.35 8.11
C LYS A 187 -9.86 -14.27 9.58
N PHE A 188 -10.60 -13.57 10.43
CA PHE A 188 -10.30 -13.53 11.85
C PHE A 188 -10.62 -14.86 12.54
N GLU A 189 -11.78 -15.43 12.28
CA GLU A 189 -12.17 -16.74 12.83
C GLU A 189 -11.28 -17.87 12.31
N LEU A 190 -10.92 -17.87 11.02
CA LEU A 190 -9.94 -18.82 10.47
C LEU A 190 -8.58 -18.72 11.19
N ARG A 191 -8.12 -17.51 11.51
CA ARG A 191 -6.87 -17.30 12.26
C ARG A 191 -6.97 -17.79 13.70
N LYS A 192 -8.14 -17.69 14.35
CA LYS A 192 -8.37 -18.26 15.68
C LYS A 192 -8.37 -19.79 15.63
N ARG A 193 -9.09 -20.38 14.67
CA ARG A 193 -9.13 -21.83 14.46
C ARG A 193 -7.73 -22.40 14.25
N LYS A 194 -6.96 -21.84 13.30
CA LYS A 194 -5.56 -22.26 13.06
C LYS A 194 -4.66 -22.16 14.28
N GLN A 195 -4.87 -21.15 15.14
CA GLN A 195 -4.11 -21.02 16.39
C GLN A 195 -4.49 -22.09 17.42
N LYS A 196 -5.75 -22.52 17.47
CA LYS A 196 -6.19 -23.64 18.33
C LYS A 196 -5.63 -24.97 17.81
N GLU A 197 -5.72 -25.21 16.50
CA GLU A 197 -5.15 -26.39 15.85
C GLU A 197 -3.63 -26.47 16.06
N GLU A 198 -2.90 -25.37 15.89
CA GLU A 198 -1.46 -25.27 16.13
C GLU A 198 -1.08 -25.57 17.60
N LEU A 199 -1.92 -25.18 18.56
CA LEU A 199 -1.71 -25.50 19.98
C LEU A 199 -1.88 -26.99 20.28
N ILE A 200 -2.75 -27.67 19.54
CA ILE A 200 -2.99 -29.11 19.68
C ILE A 200 -1.86 -29.90 19.02
N LEU A 201 -1.47 -29.50 17.80
CA LEU A 201 -0.46 -30.21 16.99
C LEU A 201 0.98 -29.99 17.51
N ASP A 202 1.31 -28.76 17.93
CA ASP A 202 2.63 -28.41 18.46
C ASP A 202 2.53 -27.38 19.62
N PRO A 203 2.29 -27.87 20.84
CA PRO A 203 2.14 -27.02 22.03
C PRO A 203 3.40 -26.18 22.34
N VAL A 204 4.59 -26.72 22.06
CA VAL A 204 5.88 -26.09 22.38
C VAL A 204 6.13 -24.91 21.46
N TYR A 205 5.95 -25.09 20.15
CA TYR A 205 6.06 -24.02 19.17
C TYR A 205 5.03 -22.91 19.41
N ALA A 206 3.76 -23.29 19.66
CA ALA A 206 2.69 -22.35 19.96
C ALA A 206 3.02 -21.48 21.19
N THR A 207 3.55 -22.09 22.25
CA THR A 207 3.96 -21.39 23.48
C THR A 207 5.14 -20.44 23.23
N ARG A 208 6.17 -20.89 22.51
CA ARG A 208 7.33 -20.05 22.13
C ARG A 208 6.91 -18.85 21.27
N LYS A 209 6.00 -19.08 20.32
CA LYS A 209 5.42 -18.03 19.45
C LYS A 209 4.61 -17.02 20.25
N LYS A 210 3.81 -17.47 21.23
CA LYS A 210 3.06 -16.62 22.16
C LYS A 210 4.01 -15.75 23.00
N LEU A 211 5.08 -16.33 23.54
CA LEU A 211 6.10 -15.59 24.30
C LEU A 211 6.76 -14.51 23.44
N ARG A 212 7.14 -14.83 22.20
CA ARG A 212 7.72 -13.86 21.26
C ARG A 212 6.76 -12.70 20.97
N ARG A 213 5.47 -13.01 20.73
CA ARG A 213 4.43 -11.98 20.52
C ARG A 213 4.25 -11.09 21.75
N ASN A 214 4.26 -11.65 22.95
CA ASN A 214 4.12 -10.88 24.19
C ASN A 214 5.32 -9.95 24.43
N LYS A 215 6.55 -10.44 24.20
CA LYS A 215 7.77 -9.61 24.24
C LYS A 215 7.69 -8.45 23.24
N ALA A 216 7.27 -8.72 22.00
CA ALA A 216 7.09 -7.69 20.97
C ALA A 216 6.01 -6.65 21.34
N LYS A 217 4.87 -7.09 21.87
CA LYS A 217 3.78 -6.21 22.35
C LYS A 217 4.25 -5.32 23.52
N SER A 218 4.96 -5.89 24.48
CA SER A 218 5.53 -5.13 25.60
C SER A 218 6.53 -4.06 25.11
N GLY A 219 7.44 -4.43 24.22
CA GLY A 219 8.39 -3.49 23.60
C GLY A 219 7.71 -2.38 22.78
N ALA A 220 6.62 -2.70 22.06
CA ALA A 220 5.82 -1.69 21.35
C ALA A 220 5.12 -0.72 22.31
N ARG A 221 4.53 -1.22 23.41
CA ARG A 221 3.91 -0.38 24.46
C ARG A 221 4.92 0.54 25.12
N ARG A 222 6.11 0.03 25.48
CA ARG A 222 7.20 0.83 26.06
C ARG A 222 7.65 1.94 25.12
N ARG A 223 7.81 1.67 23.83
CA ARG A 223 8.15 2.69 22.81
C ARG A 223 7.06 3.77 22.68
N LYS A 224 5.78 3.38 22.63
CA LYS A 224 4.66 4.35 22.60
C LYS A 224 4.63 5.24 23.85
N PHE A 225 4.88 4.66 25.03
CA PHE A 225 4.94 5.43 26.28
C PHE A 225 6.12 6.41 26.30
N GLY A 226 7.30 5.97 25.86
CA GLY A 226 8.49 6.84 25.73
C GLY A 226 8.27 8.00 24.76
N GLN A 227 7.64 7.74 23.61
CA GLN A 227 7.32 8.78 22.62
C GLN A 227 6.30 9.80 23.15
N LYS A 228 5.23 9.34 23.81
CA LYS A 228 4.28 10.23 24.51
C LYS A 228 4.93 11.05 25.62
N LYS A 229 5.85 10.46 26.39
CA LYS A 229 6.59 11.17 27.46
C LYS A 229 7.48 12.26 26.86
N ARG A 230 8.21 11.96 25.78
CA ARG A 230 9.05 12.93 25.04
C ARG A 230 8.23 14.12 24.53
N LEU A 231 7.08 13.87 23.90
CA LEU A 231 6.16 14.90 23.41
C LEU A 231 5.61 15.79 24.54
N ARG A 232 5.42 15.25 25.75
CA ARG A 232 4.99 16.03 26.93
C ARG A 232 6.09 16.86 27.57
N THR A 233 7.35 16.45 27.45
CA THR A 233 8.49 17.11 28.12
C THR A 233 9.20 18.16 27.27
N GLY A 234 8.72 18.47 26.06
CA GLY A 234 9.25 19.57 25.22
C GLY A 234 10.73 19.44 24.78
N LYS A 235 11.42 18.34 25.08
CA LYS A 235 12.81 18.12 24.65
C LYS A 235 12.82 17.55 23.24
N SER A 236 12.86 18.45 22.25
CA SER A 236 13.38 18.15 20.92
C SER A 236 14.90 18.31 20.98
N ASN A 237 15.64 17.25 20.65
CA ASN A 237 17.05 17.38 20.25
C ASN A 237 17.10 17.70 18.76
#